data_AF-A0A6C0DA86-F1
#
_entry.id   AF-A0A6C0DA86-F1
#
_cell.length_a   1.000
_cell.length_b   1.000
_cell.length_c   1.000
_cell.angle_alpha   90.00
_cell.angle_beta   90.00
_cell.angle_gamma   90.00
#
_symmetry.space_group_name_H-M   'P 1'
#
loop_
_entity.id
_entity.type
_entity.pdbx_description
1 polymer ?
#
loop_
_entity_poly.entity_id
_entity_poly.type
_entity_poly.pdbx_seq_one_letter_code
_entity_poly.pdbx_strand_id
1 'polypeptide(L)'
;MNMEVYELSLADRDSYLTQIENQIQSKRNLLIDKRKTLEQTVDKNQFLEGVKNDYQRYHNYIIKQNQDQIRAMNILNQYLDDVIVSGKLTEKDIHNTRHEQSQILGEMDKIKGDLDNIINSNQNSRQNQNPNSM
;
A
#
# COMPACT_ATOMS: atom_id res chain seq x y z
N MET A 1 -45.12 55.79 7.67
CA MET A 1 -45.34 55.29 6.30
C MET A 1 -45.49 53.80 6.39
N ASN A 2 -46.62 53.32 5.90
CA ASN A 2 -47.12 51.95 6.07
C ASN A 2 -46.21 50.97 5.34
N MET A 3 -45.91 49.85 6.00
CA MET A 3 -45.28 48.70 5.37
C MET A 3 -46.33 48.07 4.45
N GLU A 4 -46.25 48.36 3.16
CA GLU A 4 -47.07 47.68 2.15
C GLU A 4 -46.73 46.19 2.20
N VAL A 5 -47.60 45.42 2.85
CA VAL A 5 -47.62 43.97 2.71
C VAL A 5 -48.05 43.72 1.28
N TYR A 6 -47.08 43.44 0.40
CA TYR A 6 -47.36 42.97 -0.96
C TYR A 6 -48.17 41.67 -0.85
N GLU A 7 -49.49 41.75 -0.96
CA GLU A 7 -50.33 40.58 -1.15
C GLU A 7 -50.07 40.03 -2.53
N LEU A 8 -49.25 38.97 -2.62
CA LEU A 8 -49.16 38.17 -3.84
C LEU A 8 -50.57 37.75 -4.26
N SER A 9 -50.86 37.88 -5.55
CA SER A 9 -52.08 37.33 -6.14
C SER A 9 -52.14 35.82 -5.90
N LEU A 10 -53.34 35.25 -5.87
CA LEU A 10 -53.52 33.80 -5.75
C LEU A 10 -52.69 33.04 -6.80
N ALA A 11 -52.63 33.56 -8.03
CA ALA A 11 -51.84 32.99 -9.11
C ALA A 11 -50.33 33.06 -8.85
N ASP A 12 -49.83 34.14 -8.25
CA ASP A 12 -48.40 34.29 -7.95
C ASP A 12 -47.98 33.38 -6.78
N ARG A 13 -48.87 33.22 -5.78
CA ARG A 13 -48.65 32.26 -4.68
C ARG A 13 -48.59 30.83 -5.21
N ASP A 14 -49.48 30.48 -6.13
CA ASP A 14 -49.55 29.14 -6.74
C ASP A 14 -48.32 28.83 -7.61
N SER A 15 -47.87 29.83 -8.39
CA SER A 15 -46.60 29.74 -9.13
C SER A 15 -45.40 29.55 -8.21
N TYR A 16 -45.34 30.30 -7.10
CA TYR A 16 -44.26 30.19 -6.13
C TYR A 16 -44.25 28.82 -5.42
N LEU A 17 -45.42 28.29 -5.05
CA LEU A 17 -45.55 26.94 -4.51
C LEU A 17 -45.06 25.89 -5.50
N THR A 18 -45.44 26.00 -6.77
CA THR A 18 -44.97 25.11 -7.84
C THR A 18 -43.44 25.15 -7.98
N GLN A 19 -42.83 26.33 -7.88
CA GLN A 19 -41.37 26.48 -7.91
C GLN A 19 -40.70 25.82 -6.70
N ILE A 20 -41.27 25.97 -5.51
CA ILE A 20 -40.77 25.30 -4.29
C ILE A 20 -40.86 23.79 -4.44
N GLU A 21 -41.98 23.26 -4.90
CA GLU A 21 -42.15 21.81 -5.12
C GLU A 21 -41.13 21.27 -6.11
N ASN A 22 -40.91 21.97 -7.23
CA ASN A 22 -39.88 21.63 -8.20
C ASN A 22 -38.48 21.61 -7.57
N GLN A 23 -38.12 22.64 -6.78
CA GLN A 23 -36.84 22.70 -6.08
C GLN A 23 -36.68 21.58 -5.05
N ILE A 24 -37.74 21.26 -4.29
CA ILE A 24 -37.75 20.14 -3.35
C ILE A 24 -37.48 18.83 -4.11
N GLN A 25 -38.15 18.62 -5.23
CA GLN A 25 -37.97 17.42 -6.02
C GLN A 25 -36.56 17.32 -6.63
N SER A 26 -36.02 18.42 -7.17
CA SER A 26 -34.64 18.47 -7.66
C SER A 26 -33.62 18.16 -6.56
N LYS A 27 -33.80 18.71 -5.36
CA LYS A 27 -32.91 18.44 -4.21
C LYS A 27 -33.00 16.98 -3.76
N ARG A 28 -34.19 16.38 -3.77
CA ARG A 28 -34.38 14.96 -3.47
C ARG A 28 -33.63 14.08 -4.46
N ASN A 29 -33.78 14.34 -5.75
CA ASN A 29 -33.07 13.59 -6.80
C ASN A 29 -31.55 13.72 -6.62
N LEU A 30 -31.04 14.94 -6.38
CA LEU A 30 -29.62 15.17 -6.13
C LEU A 30 -29.11 14.37 -4.91
N LEU A 31 -29.86 14.31 -3.82
CA LEU A 31 -29.48 13.53 -2.63
C LEU A 31 -29.40 12.03 -2.92
N ILE A 32 -30.36 11.51 -3.71
CA ILE A 32 -30.36 10.10 -4.13
C ILE A 32 -29.11 9.80 -4.96
N ASP A 33 -28.77 10.66 -5.91
CA ASP A 33 -27.60 10.46 -6.77
C ASP A 33 -26.29 10.58 -5.99
N LYS A 34 -26.18 11.56 -5.09
CA LYS A 34 -25.02 11.67 -4.18
C LYS A 34 -24.86 10.42 -3.33
N ARG A 35 -25.94 9.84 -2.82
CA ARG A 35 -25.90 8.59 -2.05
C ARG A 35 -25.35 7.43 -2.90
N LYS A 36 -25.84 7.27 -4.13
CA LYS A 36 -25.33 6.24 -5.06
C LYS A 36 -23.84 6.41 -5.34
N THR A 37 -23.40 7.66 -5.60
CA THR A 37 -21.99 7.95 -5.81
C THR A 37 -21.14 7.63 -4.58
N LEU A 38 -21.65 7.95 -3.38
CA LEU A 38 -20.96 7.63 -2.13
C LEU A 38 -20.83 6.11 -1.95
N GLU A 39 -21.90 5.35 -2.13
CA GLU A 39 -21.90 3.88 -2.05
C GLU A 39 -20.85 3.29 -3.02
N GLN A 40 -20.87 3.70 -4.28
CA GLN A 40 -19.86 3.27 -5.27
C GLN A 40 -18.42 3.65 -4.88
N THR A 41 -18.24 4.80 -4.24
CA THR A 41 -16.92 5.25 -3.78
C THR A 41 -16.43 4.41 -2.60
N VAL A 42 -17.32 4.06 -1.68
CA VAL A 42 -17.02 3.16 -0.57
C VAL A 42 -16.61 1.79 -1.08
N ASP A 43 -17.34 1.22 -2.05
CA ASP A 43 -17.00 -0.07 -2.65
C ASP A 43 -15.62 -0.05 -3.31
N LYS A 44 -15.31 1.01 -4.06
CA LYS A 44 -13.99 1.22 -4.66
C LYS A 44 -12.89 1.33 -3.60
N ASN A 45 -13.15 2.05 -2.51
CA ASN A 45 -12.18 2.19 -1.43
C ASN A 45 -11.93 0.85 -0.73
N GLN A 46 -12.96 0.04 -0.50
CA GLN A 46 -12.81 -1.31 0.06
C GLN A 46 -11.99 -2.21 -0.87
N PHE A 47 -12.24 -2.15 -2.17
CA PHE A 47 -11.44 -2.87 -3.16
C PHE A 47 -9.97 -2.43 -3.12
N LEU A 48 -9.70 -1.12 -3.12
CA LEU A 48 -8.34 -0.59 -3.05
C LEU A 48 -7.62 -0.97 -1.75
N GLU A 49 -8.33 -1.03 -0.62
CA GLU A 49 -7.77 -1.51 0.64
C GLU A 49 -7.41 -3.01 0.55
N GLY A 50 -8.24 -3.81 -0.12
CA GLY A 50 -7.92 -5.21 -0.45
C GLY A 50 -6.63 -5.33 -1.27
N VAL A 51 -6.53 -4.56 -2.36
CA VAL A 51 -5.33 -4.53 -3.22
C VAL A 51 -4.08 -4.14 -2.40
N LYS A 52 -4.16 -3.08 -1.60
CA LYS A 52 -3.07 -2.63 -0.73
C LYS A 52 -2.64 -3.73 0.25
N ASN A 53 -3.59 -4.43 0.86
CA ASN A 53 -3.30 -5.52 1.79
C ASN A 53 -2.59 -6.68 1.09
N ASP A 54 -2.97 -7.02 -0.13
CA ASP A 54 -2.29 -8.03 -0.91
C ASP A 54 -0.84 -7.63 -1.24
N TYR A 55 -0.60 -6.40 -1.68
CA TYR A 55 0.76 -5.89 -1.88
C TYR A 55 1.60 -5.97 -0.61
N GLN A 56 1.04 -5.59 0.54
CA GLN A 56 1.74 -5.70 1.82
C GLN A 56 2.07 -7.16 2.17
N ARG A 57 1.16 -8.10 1.91
CA ARG A 57 1.40 -9.53 2.12
C ARG A 57 2.53 -10.05 1.24
N TYR A 58 2.52 -9.73 -0.05
CA TYR A 58 3.59 -10.13 -0.97
C TYR A 58 4.93 -9.52 -0.59
N HIS A 59 4.95 -8.24 -0.22
CA HIS A 59 6.15 -7.56 0.26
C HIS A 59 6.75 -8.28 1.49
N ASN A 60 5.93 -8.56 2.50
CA ASN A 60 6.37 -9.27 3.70
C ASN A 60 6.86 -10.69 3.38
N TYR A 61 6.21 -11.37 2.43
CA TYR A 61 6.63 -12.70 1.97
C TYR A 61 8.02 -12.66 1.33
N ILE A 62 8.29 -11.69 0.45
CA ILE A 62 9.60 -11.52 -0.19
C ILE A 62 10.68 -11.24 0.85
N ILE A 63 10.43 -10.35 1.82
CA ILE A 63 11.36 -10.08 2.91
C ILE A 63 11.70 -11.37 3.67
N LYS A 64 10.67 -12.15 4.03
CA LYS A 64 10.87 -13.41 4.74
C LYS A 64 11.69 -14.40 3.91
N GLN A 65 11.37 -14.56 2.62
CA GLN A 65 12.09 -15.47 1.74
C GLN A 65 13.59 -15.11 1.64
N ASN A 66 13.91 -13.82 1.51
CA ASN A 66 15.30 -13.36 1.47
C ASN A 66 16.02 -13.61 2.80
N GLN A 67 15.35 -13.40 3.94
CA GLN A 67 15.90 -13.72 5.26
C GLN A 67 16.13 -15.24 5.44
N ASP A 68 15.22 -16.07 4.93
CA ASP A 68 15.34 -17.53 4.96
C ASP A 68 16.51 -17.99 4.09
N GLN A 69 16.71 -17.37 2.91
CA GLN A 69 17.84 -17.62 2.02
C GLN A 69 19.18 -17.27 2.69
N ILE A 70 19.28 -16.10 3.34
CA ILE A 70 20.48 -15.71 4.09
C ILE A 70 20.78 -16.72 5.20
N ARG A 71 19.75 -17.21 5.91
CA ARG A 71 19.94 -18.24 6.96
C ARG A 71 20.48 -19.55 6.38
N ALA A 72 19.92 -20.02 5.27
CA ALA A 72 20.40 -21.23 4.60
C ALA A 72 21.86 -21.06 4.14
N MET A 73 22.21 -19.91 3.58
CA MET A 73 23.59 -19.61 3.16
C MET A 73 24.57 -19.57 4.32
N ASN A 74 24.18 -19.04 5.48
CA ASN A 74 25.01 -19.09 6.69
C ASN A 74 25.26 -20.52 7.17
N ILE A 75 24.24 -21.40 7.13
CA ILE A 75 24.39 -22.82 7.47
C ILE A 75 25.38 -23.49 6.51
N LEU A 76 25.26 -23.22 5.21
CA LEU A 76 26.21 -23.74 4.21
C LEU A 76 27.63 -23.24 4.48
N ASN A 77 27.80 -21.95 4.77
CA ASN A 77 29.10 -21.37 5.05
C ASN A 77 29.76 -22.00 6.29
N GLN A 78 28.99 -22.22 7.37
CA GLN A 78 29.44 -22.90 8.58
C GLN A 78 29.84 -24.36 8.30
N TYR A 79 29.06 -25.07 7.48
CA TYR A 79 29.41 -26.43 7.08
C TYR A 79 30.74 -26.47 6.30
N LEU A 80 30.97 -25.52 5.41
CA LEU A 80 32.24 -25.43 4.67
C LEU A 80 33.42 -25.14 5.62
N ASP A 81 33.24 -24.29 6.63
CA ASP A 81 34.24 -24.05 7.68
C ASP A 81 34.57 -25.34 8.45
N ASP A 82 33.55 -26.08 8.89
CA ASP A 82 33.71 -27.34 9.62
C ASP A 82 34.46 -28.38 8.79
N VAL A 83 34.16 -28.48 7.49
CA VAL A 83 34.84 -29.42 6.59
C VAL A 83 36.33 -29.06 6.43
N ILE A 84 36.66 -27.77 6.27
CA ILE A 84 38.05 -27.30 6.22
C ILE A 84 38.78 -27.64 7.52
N VAL A 85 38.19 -27.33 8.68
CA VAL A 85 38.81 -27.54 10.00
C VAL A 85 38.97 -29.02 10.33
N SER A 86 38.06 -29.88 9.85
CA SER A 86 38.09 -31.32 10.12
C SER A 86 39.30 -32.06 9.50
N GLY A 87 40.12 -31.39 8.69
CA GLY A 87 41.36 -31.95 8.12
C GLY A 87 41.14 -33.06 7.09
N LYS A 88 39.90 -33.25 6.62
CA LYS A 88 39.51 -34.28 5.64
C LYS A 88 39.80 -33.90 4.18
N LEU A 89 40.33 -32.70 3.95
CA LEU A 89 40.47 -32.10 2.62
C LEU A 89 41.94 -32.05 2.18
N THR A 90 42.16 -32.22 0.88
CA THR A 90 43.46 -31.91 0.27
C THR A 90 43.64 -30.39 0.15
N GLU A 91 44.87 -29.92 -0.08
CA GLU A 91 45.15 -28.49 -0.25
C GLU A 91 44.36 -27.88 -1.43
N LYS A 92 44.13 -28.66 -2.49
CA LYS A 92 43.28 -28.28 -3.63
C LYS A 92 41.82 -28.14 -3.21
N ASP A 93 41.30 -29.04 -2.39
CA ASP A 93 39.92 -28.98 -1.91
C ASP A 93 39.72 -27.78 -0.98
N ILE A 94 40.69 -27.49 -0.09
CA ILE A 94 40.66 -26.30 0.76
C ILE A 94 40.59 -25.02 -0.08
N HIS A 95 41.39 -24.94 -1.16
CA HIS A 95 41.34 -23.80 -2.07
C HIS A 95 39.94 -23.66 -2.71
N ASN A 96 39.38 -24.75 -3.22
CA ASN A 96 38.06 -24.75 -3.85
C ASN A 96 36.95 -24.36 -2.86
N THR A 97 36.96 -24.94 -1.66
CA THR A 97 35.98 -24.63 -0.61
C THR A 97 36.04 -23.16 -0.20
N ARG A 98 37.25 -22.56 -0.09
CA ARG A 98 37.39 -21.12 0.17
C ARG A 98 36.84 -20.25 -0.97
N HIS A 99 36.99 -20.71 -2.22
CA HIS A 99 36.39 -20.01 -3.36
C HIS A 99 34.86 -20.04 -3.29
N GLU A 100 34.26 -21.20 -3.00
CA GLU A 100 32.82 -21.37 -2.81
C GLU A 100 32.29 -20.50 -1.67
N GLN A 101 32.98 -20.46 -0.53
CA GLN A 101 32.63 -19.56 0.58
C GLN A 101 32.63 -18.10 0.14
N SER A 102 33.66 -17.66 -0.58
CA SER A 102 33.72 -16.28 -1.09
C SER A 102 32.54 -15.96 -2.02
N GLN A 103 32.09 -16.92 -2.83
CA GLN A 103 30.91 -16.73 -3.67
C GLN A 103 29.63 -16.63 -2.83
N ILE A 104 29.46 -17.51 -1.84
CA ILE A 104 28.31 -17.48 -0.91
C ILE A 104 28.23 -16.14 -0.19
N LEU A 105 29.36 -15.64 0.34
CA LEU A 105 29.43 -14.34 1.02
C LEU A 105 29.03 -13.20 0.07
N GLY A 106 29.55 -13.20 -1.16
CA GLY A 106 29.21 -12.19 -2.15
C GLY A 106 27.72 -12.18 -2.54
N GLU A 107 27.11 -13.36 -2.69
CA GLU A 107 25.67 -13.46 -2.95
C GLU A 107 24.82 -13.03 -1.74
N MET A 108 25.24 -13.35 -0.51
CA MET A 108 24.56 -12.85 0.69
C MET A 108 24.56 -11.32 0.76
N ASP A 109 25.65 -10.67 0.40
CA ASP A 109 25.73 -9.22 0.43
C ASP A 109 24.82 -8.56 -0.62
N LYS A 110 24.65 -9.19 -1.79
CA LYS A 110 23.65 -8.76 -2.77
C LYS A 110 22.23 -8.86 -2.21
N ILE A 111 21.87 -9.99 -1.61
CA ILE A 111 20.54 -10.21 -1.03
C ILE A 111 20.25 -9.21 0.11
N LYS A 112 21.25 -8.89 0.94
CA LYS A 112 21.13 -7.84 1.97
C LYS A 112 20.88 -6.47 1.35
N GLY A 113 21.61 -6.11 0.29
CA GLY A 113 21.38 -4.87 -0.46
C GLY A 113 19.96 -4.80 -1.05
N ASP A 114 19.46 -5.90 -1.60
CA ASP A 114 18.09 -5.99 -2.11
C ASP A 114 17.05 -5.82 -0.99
N LEU A 115 17.28 -6.44 0.16
CA LEU A 115 16.43 -6.25 1.35
C LEU A 115 16.41 -4.80 1.80
N ASP A 116 17.56 -4.13 1.88
CA ASP A 116 17.65 -2.73 2.27
C ASP A 116 16.88 -1.85 1.28
N ASN A 117 17.00 -2.10 -0.02
CA ASN A 117 16.24 -1.39 -1.04
C ASN A 117 14.72 -1.60 -0.89
N ILE A 118 14.28 -2.83 -0.68
CA ILE A 118 12.88 -3.19 -0.48
C ILE A 118 12.33 -2.50 0.78
N ILE A 119 13.05 -2.53 1.90
CA ILE A 119 12.61 -1.91 3.16
C ILE A 119 12.57 -0.38 3.05
N ASN A 120 13.60 0.23 2.46
CA ASN A 120 13.72 1.70 2.35
C ASN A 120 12.70 2.29 1.37
N SER A 121 12.36 1.58 0.29
CA SER A 121 11.30 2.01 -0.64
C SER A 121 9.95 2.22 0.04
N ASN A 122 9.68 1.52 1.15
CA ASN A 122 8.42 1.59 1.90
C ASN A 122 8.36 2.82 2.85
N GLN A 123 9.50 3.33 3.31
CA GLN A 123 9.56 4.48 4.23
C GLN A 123 9.26 5.81 3.52
N ASN A 124 9.73 5.96 2.27
CA ASN A 124 9.49 7.16 1.46
C ASN A 124 8.00 7.35 1.12
N SER A 125 7.25 6.25 1.01
CA SER A 125 5.80 6.25 0.76
C SER A 125 4.97 6.80 1.93
N ARG A 126 5.48 6.70 3.17
CA ARG A 126 4.77 7.14 4.39
C ARG A 126 4.93 8.64 4.68
N GLN A 127 6.00 9.28 4.18
CA GLN A 127 6.22 10.71 4.37
C GLN A 127 5.34 11.59 3.46
N ASN A 128 4.78 11.02 2.39
CA ASN A 128 3.97 11.74 1.40
C ASN A 128 2.45 11.76 1.69
N GLN A 129 2.01 11.27 2.86
CA GLN A 129 0.59 11.16 3.23
C GLN A 129 0.11 12.21 4.26
N ASN A 130 0.78 13.36 4.39
CA ASN A 130 0.27 14.47 5.21
C ASN A 130 -0.23 15.65 4.36
N PRO A 131 -1.49 15.64 3.88
CA PRO A 131 -2.07 16.76 3.15
C PRO A 131 -2.68 17.86 4.03
N ASN A 132 -2.66 17.76 5.38
CA ASN A 132 -3.26 18.76 6.26
C ASN A 132 -2.27 19.83 6.73
N SER A 133 -1.72 20.59 5.78
CA SER A 133 -1.13 21.91 6.06
C SER A 133 -1.44 22.88 4.92
N MET A 134 -2.73 23.10 4.65
CA MET A 134 -3.28 24.33 4.06
C MET A 134 -4.73 24.49 4.50
#